data_AF-V8CCD8-F1
#
_entry.id   AF-V8CCD8-F1
#
_cell.length_a   1.000
_cell.length_b   1.000
_cell.length_c   1.000
_cell.angle_alpha   90.00
_cell.angle_beta   90.00
_cell.angle_gamma   90.00
#
_symmetry.space_group_name_H-M   'P 1'
#
loop_
_entity.id
_entity.type
_entity.pdbx_description
1 polymer ?
#
loop_
_entity_poly.entity_id
_entity_poly.type
_entity_poly.pdbx_seq_one_letter_code
_entity_poly.pdbx_strand_id
1 'polypeptide(L)'
;MTGLAFVDKQGNKKLLGKQAQKMWLQTFGLDSIDDIYTPKYSDEIKRALQGKDIRLTKGSLLKLAQKDRLQYILQIKQTLDNPDIIIYHDENVIFAKNINERIFFTSVGREFESGLVIISNAPKKSNTISNKIKSGKIVYQSPKFEHLRYNQTFTDERLIINEIDKKDSI
;
A
#
# COMPACT_ATOMS: atom_id res chain seq x y z
N MET A 1 4.66 -11.72 25.64
CA MET A 1 3.71 -10.86 24.91
C MET A 1 2.32 -10.95 25.52
N THR A 2 1.90 -9.87 26.18
CA THR A 2 0.52 -9.60 26.63
C THR A 2 -0.38 -9.31 25.43
N GLY A 3 -1.70 -9.43 25.57
CA GLY A 3 -2.63 -9.09 24.48
C GLY A 3 -2.62 -7.58 24.21
N LEU A 4 -2.58 -7.17 22.94
CA LEU A 4 -2.65 -5.76 22.55
C LEU A 4 -4.12 -5.33 22.49
N ALA A 5 -4.51 -4.37 23.32
CA ALA A 5 -5.89 -3.89 23.37
C ALA A 5 -6.27 -3.06 22.14
N PHE A 6 -7.49 -3.25 21.64
CA PHE A 6 -8.08 -2.44 20.57
C PHE A 6 -9.60 -2.31 20.76
N VAL A 7 -10.21 -1.36 20.05
CA VAL A 7 -11.67 -1.19 20.01
C VAL A 7 -12.19 -1.70 18.68
N ASP A 8 -13.15 -2.63 18.70
CA ASP A 8 -13.76 -3.17 17.49
C ASP A 8 -14.72 -2.17 16.82
N LYS A 9 -15.41 -2.60 15.74
CA LYS A 9 -16.37 -1.73 15.04
C LYS A 9 -17.59 -1.38 15.89
N GLN A 10 -17.90 -2.21 16.89
CA GLN A 10 -19.04 -2.09 17.78
C GLN A 10 -18.70 -1.29 19.05
N GLY A 11 -17.47 -0.79 19.18
CA GLY A 11 -17.04 -0.03 20.35
C GLY A 11 -16.56 -0.89 21.51
N ASN A 12 -16.45 -2.22 21.36
CA ASN A 12 -16.04 -3.09 22.44
C ASN A 12 -14.52 -3.19 22.53
N LYS A 13 -14.00 -3.21 23.75
CA LYS A 13 -12.59 -3.53 24.01
C LYS A 13 -12.33 -5.00 23.71
N LYS A 14 -11.34 -5.26 22.86
CA LYS A 14 -10.87 -6.59 22.46
C LYS A 14 -9.37 -6.68 22.64
N LEU A 15 -8.85 -7.90 22.73
CA LEU A 15 -7.42 -8.18 22.73
C LEU A 15 -7.04 -8.81 21.39
N LEU A 16 -6.03 -8.25 20.74
CA LEU A 16 -5.42 -8.84 19.56
C LEU A 16 -4.62 -10.08 19.97
N GLY A 17 -4.97 -11.22 19.38
CA GLY A 17 -4.32 -12.49 19.66
C GLY A 17 -2.82 -12.48 19.39
N LYS A 18 -2.06 -13.24 20.18
CA LYS A 18 -0.59 -13.33 20.08
C LYS A 18 -0.10 -13.78 18.69
N GLN A 19 -0.88 -14.61 17.99
CA GLN A 19 -0.55 -15.07 16.65
C GLN A 19 -0.54 -13.93 15.62
N ALA A 20 -1.52 -13.03 15.68
CA ALA A 20 -1.57 -11.87 14.78
C ALA A 20 -0.43 -10.89 15.06
N GLN A 21 -0.09 -10.68 16.34
CA GLN A 21 1.07 -9.89 16.73
C GLN A 21 2.38 -10.51 16.20
N LYS A 22 2.58 -11.82 16.38
CA LYS A 22 3.75 -12.54 15.87
C LYS A 22 3.85 -12.45 14.34
N MET A 23 2.74 -12.65 13.63
CA MET A 23 2.68 -12.53 12.17
C MET A 23 3.10 -11.12 11.70
N TRP A 24 2.63 -10.08 12.39
CA TRP A 24 3.01 -8.69 12.12
C TRP A 24 4.52 -8.48 12.27
N LEU A 25 5.07 -8.81 13.45
CA LEU A 25 6.49 -8.63 13.74
C LEU A 25 7.38 -9.37 12.74
N GLN A 26 7.05 -10.64 12.47
CA GLN A 26 7.81 -11.46 11.52
C GLN A 26 7.73 -10.94 10.09
N THR A 27 6.55 -10.50 9.64
CA THR A 27 6.37 -9.98 8.28
C THR A 27 7.24 -8.75 8.05
N PHE A 28 7.24 -7.83 9.01
CA PHE A 28 7.92 -6.54 8.88
C PHE A 28 9.35 -6.52 9.44
N GLY A 29 9.81 -7.62 10.05
CA GLY A 29 11.14 -7.71 10.66
C GLY A 29 11.31 -6.75 11.83
N LEU A 30 10.30 -6.66 12.70
CA LEU A 30 10.26 -5.74 13.85
C LEU A 30 10.55 -6.50 15.16
N ASP A 31 11.25 -5.84 16.09
CA ASP A 31 11.55 -6.40 17.41
C ASP A 31 10.38 -6.17 18.39
N SER A 32 9.66 -5.06 18.22
CA SER A 32 8.52 -4.64 19.03
C SER A 32 7.32 -4.20 18.17
N ILE A 33 6.12 -4.28 18.75
CA ILE A 33 4.88 -3.80 18.11
C ILE A 33 4.91 -2.27 17.94
N ASP A 34 5.63 -1.57 18.81
CA ASP A 34 5.77 -0.12 18.77
C ASP A 34 6.77 0.37 17.71
N ASP A 35 7.56 -0.54 17.13
CA ASP A 35 8.52 -0.20 16.09
C ASP A 35 7.81 0.22 14.79
N ILE A 36 8.54 0.96 13.98
CA ILE A 36 8.06 1.51 12.72
C ILE A 36 8.71 0.75 11.58
N TYR A 37 7.88 0.22 10.69
CA TYR A 37 8.35 -0.33 9.44
C TYR A 37 8.47 0.76 8.37
N THR A 38 9.65 0.84 7.75
CA THR A 38 9.94 1.70 6.61
C THR A 38 10.48 0.83 5.46
N PRO A 39 9.79 0.76 4.31
CA PRO A 39 10.27 0.04 3.13
C PRO A 39 11.60 0.60 2.61
N LYS A 40 12.47 -0.29 2.13
CA LYS A 40 13.72 0.09 1.48
C LYS A 40 13.48 0.27 -0.02
N TYR A 41 13.16 1.49 -0.42
CA TYR A 41 12.82 1.80 -1.80
C TYR A 41 14.00 1.95 -2.74
N SER A 42 13.75 1.69 -4.03
CA SER A 42 14.61 2.11 -5.13
C SER A 42 14.68 3.63 -5.22
N ASP A 43 15.72 4.16 -5.87
CA ASP A 43 15.87 5.62 -6.03
C ASP A 43 14.73 6.23 -6.84
N GLU A 44 14.11 5.47 -7.73
CA GLU A 44 12.93 5.89 -8.49
C GLU A 44 11.74 6.17 -7.57
N ILE A 45 11.38 5.24 -6.69
CA ILE A 45 10.26 5.43 -5.75
C ILE A 45 10.61 6.52 -4.74
N LYS A 46 11.86 6.61 -4.27
CA LYS A 46 12.30 7.71 -3.40
C LYS A 46 12.10 9.08 -4.06
N ARG A 47 12.48 9.24 -5.33
CA ARG A 47 12.24 10.47 -6.10
C ARG A 47 10.75 10.74 -6.27
N ALA A 48 9.95 9.72 -6.61
CA ALA A 48 8.50 9.84 -6.75
C ALA A 48 7.81 10.34 -5.47
N LEU A 49 8.33 9.92 -4.30
CA LEU A 49 7.86 10.33 -2.98
C LEU A 49 8.56 11.59 -2.44
N GLN A 50 9.40 12.25 -3.25
CA GLN A 50 10.14 13.46 -2.86
C GLN A 50 11.02 13.25 -1.61
N GLY A 51 11.61 12.07 -1.48
CA GLY A 51 12.45 11.69 -0.34
C GLY A 51 11.70 11.42 0.97
N LYS A 52 10.36 11.40 0.96
CA LYS A 52 9.55 11.15 2.17
C LYS A 52 9.59 9.68 2.55
N ASP A 53 9.94 9.41 3.80
CA ASP A 53 9.90 8.07 4.37
C ASP A 53 8.48 7.63 4.68
N ILE A 54 8.20 6.35 4.37
CA ILE A 54 6.94 5.70 4.73
C ILE A 54 7.03 5.14 6.13
N ARG A 55 5.93 5.30 6.87
CA ARG A 55 5.81 4.85 8.25
C ARG A 55 4.58 3.97 8.39
N LEU A 56 4.81 2.67 8.48
CA LEU A 56 3.79 1.69 8.88
C LEU A 56 3.97 1.42 10.37
N THR A 57 2.93 1.73 11.16
CA THR A 57 3.00 1.74 12.63
C THR A 57 2.01 0.74 13.23
N LYS A 58 2.05 0.54 14.55
CA LYS A 58 1.03 -0.22 15.29
C LYS A 58 -0.40 0.23 14.99
N GLY A 59 -0.61 1.51 14.69
CA GLY A 59 -1.93 2.03 14.35
C GLY A 59 -2.54 1.34 13.13
N SER A 60 -1.70 0.95 12.16
CA SER A 60 -2.12 0.17 10.99
C SER A 60 -2.57 -1.24 11.40
N LEU A 61 -1.82 -1.93 12.28
CA LEU A 61 -2.20 -3.24 12.82
C LEU A 61 -3.54 -3.19 13.57
N LEU A 62 -3.72 -2.20 14.44
CA LEU A 62 -4.98 -2.01 15.18
C LEU A 62 -6.16 -1.78 14.25
N LYS A 63 -5.98 -0.98 13.19
CA LYS A 63 -7.01 -0.75 12.16
C LYS A 63 -7.33 -2.02 11.38
N LEU A 64 -6.35 -2.88 11.07
CA LEU A 64 -6.62 -4.17 10.44
C LEU A 64 -7.47 -5.06 11.34
N ALA A 65 -7.11 -5.16 12.62
CA ALA A 65 -7.86 -5.92 13.61
C ALA A 65 -9.31 -5.40 13.72
N GLN A 66 -9.48 -4.08 13.87
CA GLN A 66 -10.80 -3.45 13.91
C GLN A 66 -11.59 -3.74 12.64
N LYS A 67 -10.96 -3.76 11.46
CA LYS A 67 -11.65 -3.95 10.19
C LYS A 67 -11.85 -5.41 9.78
N ASP A 68 -11.38 -6.37 10.57
CA ASP A 68 -11.33 -7.80 10.27
C ASP A 68 -10.53 -8.09 8.99
N ARG A 69 -9.29 -7.58 8.97
CA ARG A 69 -8.39 -7.56 7.80
C ARG A 69 -6.98 -8.09 8.09
N LEU A 70 -6.80 -8.84 9.18
CA LEU A 70 -5.49 -9.39 9.57
C LEU A 70 -4.93 -10.37 8.54
N GLN A 71 -5.78 -11.01 7.74
CA GLN A 71 -5.38 -11.88 6.63
C GLN A 71 -4.56 -11.15 5.55
N TYR A 72 -4.59 -9.82 5.51
CA TYR A 72 -3.89 -9.02 4.50
C TYR A 72 -2.50 -8.52 4.92
N ILE A 73 -1.98 -8.95 6.08
CA ILE A 73 -0.67 -8.50 6.58
C ILE A 73 0.44 -8.68 5.52
N LEU A 74 0.46 -9.83 4.83
CA LEU A 74 1.44 -10.10 3.79
C LEU A 74 1.28 -9.16 2.58
N GLN A 75 0.05 -8.90 2.15
CA GLN A 75 -0.24 -8.03 1.01
C GLN A 75 0.15 -6.57 1.29
N ILE A 76 0.09 -6.11 2.54
CA ILE A 76 0.60 -4.78 2.93
C ILE A 76 2.10 -4.71 2.66
N LYS A 77 2.87 -5.71 3.10
CA LYS A 77 4.31 -5.75 2.84
C LYS A 77 4.62 -5.78 1.35
N GLN A 78 3.95 -6.64 0.59
CA GLN A 78 4.15 -6.71 -0.86
C GLN A 78 3.82 -5.38 -1.55
N THR A 79 2.76 -4.70 -1.14
CA THR A 79 2.33 -3.42 -1.71
C THR A 79 3.24 -2.27 -1.33
N LEU A 80 3.71 -2.23 -0.10
CA LEU A 80 4.63 -1.19 0.37
C LEU A 80 6.06 -1.42 -0.08
N ASP A 81 6.51 -2.66 -0.32
CA ASP A 81 7.88 -2.91 -0.77
C ASP A 81 8.00 -2.79 -2.29
N ASN A 82 6.97 -3.24 -3.00
CA ASN A 82 6.97 -3.35 -4.46
C ASN A 82 5.58 -2.97 -5.01
N PRO A 83 5.14 -1.70 -4.89
CA PRO A 83 3.89 -1.24 -5.48
C PRO A 83 3.96 -1.41 -6.99
N ASP A 84 2.81 -1.68 -7.63
CA ASP A 84 2.76 -1.67 -9.09
C ASP A 84 2.49 -0.24 -9.61
N ILE A 85 1.80 0.59 -8.83
CA ILE A 85 1.55 2.00 -9.12
C ILE A 85 1.47 2.83 -7.83
N ILE A 86 1.94 4.07 -7.88
CA ILE A 86 1.77 5.07 -6.81
C ILE A 86 1.06 6.31 -7.37
N ILE A 87 0.02 6.75 -6.67
CA ILE A 87 -0.86 7.83 -7.11
C ILE A 87 -1.01 8.84 -5.96
N TYR A 88 -0.68 10.11 -6.20
CA TYR A 88 -1.15 11.21 -5.36
C TYR A 88 -2.60 11.52 -5.71
N HIS A 89 -3.49 11.51 -4.71
CA HIS A 89 -4.90 11.83 -4.88
C HIS A 89 -5.40 12.59 -3.65
N ASP A 90 -5.77 13.85 -3.86
CA ASP A 90 -6.04 14.83 -2.80
C ASP A 90 -4.84 14.89 -1.82
N GLU A 91 -5.09 14.83 -0.53
CA GLU A 91 -4.07 14.82 0.55
C GLU A 91 -3.46 13.43 0.81
N ASN A 92 -3.73 12.44 -0.04
CA ASN A 92 -3.31 11.06 0.21
C ASN A 92 -2.38 10.53 -0.90
N VAL A 93 -1.55 9.58 -0.50
CA VAL A 93 -0.69 8.80 -1.40
C VAL A 93 -1.19 7.36 -1.42
N ILE A 94 -1.53 6.86 -2.59
CA ILE A 94 -2.08 5.53 -2.77
C ILE A 94 -1.01 4.64 -3.40
N PHE A 95 -0.54 3.66 -2.64
CA PHE A 95 0.27 2.55 -3.11
C PHE A 95 -0.68 1.43 -3.50
N ALA A 96 -0.61 0.95 -4.73
CA ALA A 96 -1.47 -0.14 -5.19
C ALA A 96 -0.67 -1.25 -5.84
N LYS A 97 -1.03 -2.49 -5.50
CA LYS A 97 -0.47 -3.71 -6.07
C LYS A 97 -1.57 -4.63 -6.52
N ASN A 98 -1.50 -5.12 -7.74
CA ASN A 98 -2.40 -6.13 -8.25
C ASN A 98 -2.18 -7.44 -7.48
N ILE A 99 -3.25 -8.03 -6.95
CA ILE A 99 -3.18 -9.33 -6.26
C ILE A 99 -4.01 -10.41 -6.95
N ASN A 100 -4.84 -10.03 -7.92
CA ASN A 100 -5.50 -10.88 -8.92
C ASN A 100 -6.11 -10.01 -10.03
N GLU A 101 -6.74 -10.63 -11.03
CA GLU A 101 -7.31 -9.96 -12.22
C GLU A 101 -8.18 -8.73 -11.91
N ARG A 102 -8.93 -8.72 -10.81
CA ARG A 102 -9.95 -7.69 -10.53
C ARG A 102 -9.69 -6.90 -9.26
N ILE A 103 -8.70 -7.29 -8.45
CA ILE A 103 -8.44 -6.73 -7.14
C ILE A 103 -7.01 -6.23 -7.04
N PHE A 104 -6.90 -4.99 -6.60
CA PHE A 104 -5.66 -4.41 -6.10
C PHE A 104 -5.70 -4.36 -4.59
N PHE A 105 -4.60 -4.71 -3.94
CA PHE A 105 -4.40 -4.30 -2.57
C PHE A 105 -3.86 -2.87 -2.54
N THR A 106 -4.39 -2.06 -1.63
CA THR A 106 -3.97 -0.67 -1.47
C THR A 106 -3.50 -0.38 -0.07
N SER A 107 -2.41 0.37 0.02
CA SER A 107 -1.97 1.06 1.23
C SER A 107 -2.08 2.55 0.97
N VAL A 108 -2.78 3.27 1.83
CA VAL A 108 -3.00 4.71 1.70
C VAL A 108 -2.22 5.42 2.79
N GLY A 109 -1.29 6.26 2.36
CA GLY A 109 -0.53 7.17 3.20
C GLY A 109 -1.14 8.56 3.26
N ARG A 110 -0.90 9.27 4.36
CA ARG A 110 -1.10 10.71 4.49
C ARG A 110 0.15 11.34 5.08
N GLU A 111 0.47 12.53 4.60
CA GLU A 111 1.61 13.29 5.09
C GLU A 111 1.30 13.92 6.46
N PHE A 112 2.25 13.78 7.37
CA PHE A 112 2.29 14.43 8.68
C PHE A 112 3.71 14.96 8.88
N GLU A 113 3.94 15.76 9.93
CA GLU A 113 5.28 16.26 10.29
C GLU A 113 6.30 15.11 10.45
N SER A 114 5.85 13.96 10.95
CA SER A 114 6.69 12.77 11.13
C SER A 114 7.03 12.02 9.83
N GLY A 115 6.47 12.41 8.68
CA GLY A 115 6.60 11.73 7.39
C GLY A 115 5.28 11.18 6.85
N LEU A 116 5.35 10.29 5.87
CA LEU A 116 4.18 9.75 5.18
C LEU A 116 3.67 8.48 5.91
N VAL A 117 2.64 8.66 6.73
CA VAL A 117 2.10 7.61 7.61
C VAL A 117 0.99 6.82 6.92
N ILE A 118 1.05 5.49 6.97
CA ILE A 118 0.01 4.62 6.40
C ILE A 118 -1.24 4.62 7.28
N ILE A 119 -2.31 5.22 6.76
CA ILE A 119 -3.58 5.42 7.48
C ILE A 119 -4.66 4.40 7.15
N SER A 120 -4.56 3.68 6.02
CA SER A 120 -5.55 2.70 5.60
C SER A 120 -4.93 1.61 4.74
N ASN A 121 -5.41 0.38 4.88
CA ASN A 121 -5.02 -0.78 4.09
C ASN A 121 -6.27 -1.56 3.69
N ALA A 122 -6.46 -1.84 2.40
CA ALA A 122 -7.65 -2.52 1.91
C ALA A 122 -7.49 -3.08 0.49
N PRO A 123 -8.15 -4.22 0.18
CA PRO A 123 -8.42 -4.58 -1.20
C PRO A 123 -9.41 -3.59 -1.84
N LYS A 124 -9.21 -3.32 -3.13
CA LYS A 124 -10.02 -2.43 -3.97
C LYS A 124 -10.23 -3.08 -5.33
N LYS A 125 -11.40 -2.87 -5.93
CA LYS A 125 -11.68 -3.32 -7.31
C LYS A 125 -10.83 -2.52 -8.30
N SER A 126 -10.48 -3.11 -9.43
CA SER A 126 -9.72 -2.43 -10.51
C SER A 126 -10.34 -1.09 -10.88
N ASN A 127 -11.68 -1.00 -11.05
CA ASN A 127 -12.36 0.27 -11.36
C ASN A 127 -12.10 1.37 -10.32
N THR A 128 -11.92 1.03 -9.04
CA THR A 128 -11.56 2.02 -8.02
C THR A 128 -10.17 2.58 -8.30
N ILE A 129 -9.22 1.74 -8.70
CA ILE A 129 -7.87 2.18 -9.08
C ILE A 129 -7.91 2.96 -10.39
N SER A 130 -8.68 2.52 -11.39
CA SER A 130 -8.87 3.24 -12.65
C SER A 130 -9.42 4.64 -12.41
N ASN A 131 -10.39 4.79 -11.51
CA ASN A 131 -10.91 6.11 -11.14
C ASN A 131 -9.84 6.98 -10.46
N LYS A 132 -8.99 6.40 -9.61
CA LYS A 132 -7.90 7.12 -8.94
C LYS A 132 -6.78 7.51 -9.90
N ILE A 133 -6.49 6.68 -10.90
CA ILE A 133 -5.61 7.05 -12.03
C ILE A 133 -6.23 8.22 -12.79
N LYS A 134 -7.54 8.17 -13.04
CA LYS A 134 -8.27 9.20 -13.79
C LYS A 134 -8.27 10.57 -13.10
N SER A 135 -8.43 10.62 -11.79
CA SER A 135 -8.55 11.87 -11.05
C SER A 135 -7.28 12.28 -10.29
N GLY A 136 -6.30 11.39 -10.15
CA GLY A 136 -5.06 11.61 -9.42
C GLY A 136 -3.85 11.91 -10.30
N LYS A 137 -2.71 12.09 -9.66
CA LYS A 137 -1.39 12.22 -10.29
C LYS A 137 -0.61 10.91 -10.07
N ILE A 138 -0.35 10.19 -11.15
CA ILE A 138 0.56 9.03 -11.12
C ILE A 138 1.98 9.56 -10.94
N VAL A 139 2.72 9.03 -9.98
CA VAL A 139 4.12 9.42 -9.70
C VAL A 139 5.10 8.28 -9.82
N TYR A 140 4.61 7.04 -9.88
CA TYR A 140 5.42 5.87 -10.14
C TYR A 140 4.55 4.78 -10.75
N GLN A 141 5.12 4.02 -11.68
CA GLN A 141 4.52 2.86 -12.31
C GLN A 141 5.61 1.81 -12.50
N SER A 142 5.39 0.61 -11.94
CA SER A 142 6.33 -0.50 -12.15
C SER A 142 6.22 -1.03 -13.58
N PRO A 143 7.29 -1.64 -14.13
CA PRO A 143 7.23 -2.35 -15.41
C PRO A 143 6.14 -3.43 -15.45
N LYS A 144 5.82 -4.08 -14.32
CA LYS A 144 4.76 -5.10 -14.26
C LYS A 144 3.35 -4.54 -14.51
N PHE A 145 3.14 -3.26 -14.21
CA PHE A 145 1.85 -2.61 -14.42
C PHE A 145 1.51 -2.48 -15.91
N GLU A 146 2.52 -2.47 -16.77
CA GLU A 146 2.39 -2.43 -18.22
C GLU A 146 1.59 -3.63 -18.77
N HIS A 147 1.89 -4.85 -18.31
CA HIS A 147 1.11 -6.04 -18.68
C HIS A 147 -0.37 -5.93 -18.30
N LEU A 148 -0.71 -5.19 -17.23
CA LEU A 148 -2.10 -4.95 -16.83
C LEU A 148 -2.80 -3.94 -17.76
N ARG A 149 -2.05 -2.98 -18.34
CA ARG A 149 -2.55 -2.06 -19.36
C ARG A 149 -2.89 -2.81 -20.66
N TYR A 150 -2.00 -3.68 -21.15
CA TYR A 150 -2.21 -4.45 -22.38
C TYR A 150 -3.31 -5.51 -22.27
N ASN A 151 -3.63 -5.97 -21.06
CA ASN A 151 -4.81 -6.79 -20.78
C ASN A 151 -6.12 -5.97 -20.71
N GLN A 152 -6.15 -4.75 -21.26
CA GLN A 152 -7.28 -3.81 -21.29
C GLN A 152 -7.86 -3.42 -19.92
N THR A 153 -7.12 -3.64 -18.82
CA THR A 153 -7.62 -3.30 -17.47
C THR A 153 -7.57 -1.79 -17.22
N PHE A 154 -6.67 -1.08 -17.90
CA PHE A 154 -6.51 0.37 -17.81
C PHE A 154 -6.25 0.98 -19.20
N THR A 155 -6.91 2.10 -19.50
CA THR A 155 -6.84 2.80 -20.79
C THR A 155 -6.46 4.29 -20.65
N ASP A 156 -5.86 4.70 -19.52
CA ASP A 156 -5.54 6.11 -19.26
C ASP A 156 -4.21 6.49 -19.91
N GLU A 157 -4.20 7.57 -20.70
CA GLU A 157 -3.04 8.02 -21.47
C GLU A 157 -1.90 8.59 -20.59
N ARG A 158 -2.18 8.93 -19.32
CA ARG A 158 -1.15 9.40 -18.36
C ARG A 158 -0.34 8.27 -17.73
N LEU A 159 -0.64 7.01 -18.03
CA LEU A 159 0.24 5.90 -17.67
C LEU A 159 1.59 6.11 -18.36
N ILE A 160 2.65 6.10 -17.55
CA ILE A 160 4.00 6.48 -17.99
C ILE A 160 4.49 5.46 -19.02
N ILE A 161 4.99 5.96 -20.14
CA ILE A 161 5.62 5.16 -21.20
C ILE A 161 7.02 4.77 -20.72
N ASN A 162 7.26 3.47 -20.53
CA ASN A 162 8.56 2.96 -20.08
C ASN A 162 9.53 2.78 -21.26
N GLU A 163 10.81 2.55 -20.99
CA GLU A 163 11.82 2.32 -22.04
C GLU A 163 11.53 1.09 -22.92
N ILE A 164 10.70 0.16 -22.45
CA ILE A 164 10.25 -1.02 -23.20
C ILE A 164 9.25 -0.62 -24.30
N ASP A 165 8.28 0.25 -23.98
CA ASP A 165 7.34 0.82 -24.95
C ASP A 165 8.06 1.57 -26.10
N LYS A 166 9.25 2.13 -25.83
CA LYS A 166 10.09 2.78 -26.85
C LYS A 166 10.74 1.79 -27.82
N LYS A 167 10.98 0.54 -27.41
CA LYS A 167 11.59 -0.49 -28.27
C LYS A 167 10.59 -1.13 -29.23
N ASP A 168 9.31 -1.19 -28.85
CA ASP A 168 8.25 -1.76 -29.68
C ASP A 168 7.54 -0.71 -30.56
N SER A 169 8.01 0.55 -30.54
CA SER A 169 7.50 1.67 -31.36
C SER A 169 8.33 1.94 -32.62
N ILE A 170 9.14 0.98 -33.09
CA ILE A 170 9.99 1.07 -34.30
C ILE A 170 9.52 0.06 -35.35
#